data_AF-A0A8B7P7E4-F1
#
_entry.id   AF-A0A8B7P7E4-F1
#
_cell.length_a   1.000
_cell.length_b   1.000
_cell.length_c   1.000
_cell.angle_alpha   90.00
_cell.angle_beta   90.00
_cell.angle_gamma   90.00
#
_symmetry.space_group_name_H-M   'P 1'
#
loop_
_entity.id
_entity.type
_entity.pdbx_description
1 polymer ?
#
loop_
_entity_poly.entity_id
_entity_poly.type
_entity_poly.pdbx_seq_one_letter_code
_entity_poly.pdbx_strand_id
1 'polypeptide(L)'
;YYVAEGVRLYSQETWRQVTGTEGKALVLQYMEHVVSYYIEATTADNHAVREAACACIAELATKLPSSGVQPYVAQLLSALLQCFTDDSWPVRDAACVACGHFVQSFPEEASFTMPQLYPLFFDNLQDSIPSVRQGAAVALGHVVQAYAGDALARVVPLLKERLQ
;
A
#
# COMPACT_ATOMS: atom_id res chain seq x y z
N TYR A 1 -9.89 -2.14 -26.62
CA TYR A 1 -8.72 -2.12 -25.73
C TYR A 1 -8.71 -0.80 -25.00
N TYR A 2 -8.76 -0.83 -23.66
CA TYR A 2 -8.76 0.37 -22.82
C TYR A 2 -7.40 1.08 -22.98
N VAL A 3 -7.39 2.33 -23.44
CA VAL A 3 -6.15 3.03 -23.85
C VAL A 3 -5.13 3.08 -22.71
N ALA A 4 -5.59 3.26 -21.46
CA ALA A 4 -4.72 3.28 -20.29
C ALA A 4 -3.98 1.95 -20.04
N GLU A 5 -4.65 0.82 -20.24
CA GLU A 5 -4.05 -0.50 -20.06
C GLU A 5 -2.97 -0.78 -21.10
N GLY A 6 -3.20 -0.34 -22.35
CA GLY A 6 -2.19 -0.44 -23.41
C GLY A 6 -0.94 0.39 -23.11
N VAL A 7 -1.12 1.63 -22.62
CA VAL A 7 0.01 2.50 -22.22
C VAL A 7 0.79 1.87 -21.06
N ARG A 8 0.11 1.32 -20.05
CA ARG A 8 0.76 0.66 -18.91
C ARG A 8 1.63 -0.52 -19.37
N LEU A 9 1.08 -1.42 -20.18
CA LEU A 9 1.81 -2.58 -20.70
C LEU A 9 3.00 -2.16 -21.56
N TYR A 10 2.82 -1.16 -22.43
CA TYR A 10 3.90 -0.64 -23.25
C TYR A 10 5.03 -0.02 -22.42
N SER A 11 4.69 0.75 -21.38
CA SER A 11 5.68 1.33 -20.46
C SER A 11 6.44 0.26 -19.68
N GLN A 12 5.76 -0.79 -19.19
CA GLN A 12 6.40 -1.91 -18.48
C GLN A 12 7.34 -2.69 -19.41
N GLU A 13 6.92 -2.95 -20.64
CA GLU A 13 7.75 -3.63 -21.64
C GLU A 13 8.97 -2.80 -22.04
N THR A 14 8.77 -1.49 -22.26
CA THR A 14 9.87 -0.56 -22.53
C THR A 14 10.87 -0.54 -21.36
N TRP A 15 10.38 -0.45 -20.12
CA TRP A 15 11.23 -0.49 -18.94
C TRP A 15 12.05 -1.79 -18.86
N ARG A 16 11.42 -2.93 -19.14
CA ARG A 16 12.08 -4.24 -19.16
C ARG A 16 13.17 -4.31 -20.25
N GLN A 17 12.91 -3.75 -21.43
CA GLN A 17 13.90 -3.71 -22.51
C GLN A 17 15.09 -2.81 -22.18
N VAL A 18 14.84 -1.65 -21.56
CA VAL A 18 15.88 -0.68 -21.20
C VAL A 18 16.73 -1.15 -20.02
N THR A 19 16.10 -1.74 -19.00
CA THR A 19 16.78 -2.09 -17.74
C THR A 19 17.21 -3.54 -17.65
N GLY A 20 16.68 -4.43 -18.50
CA GLY A 20 16.96 -5.86 -18.43
C GLY A 20 16.61 -6.45 -17.07
N THR A 21 17.59 -7.04 -16.40
CA THR A 21 17.47 -7.61 -15.05
C THR A 21 17.78 -6.61 -13.94
N GLU A 22 18.27 -5.42 -14.28
CA GLU A 22 18.82 -4.44 -13.33
C GLU A 22 17.76 -3.46 -12.79
N GLY A 23 16.50 -3.58 -13.19
CA GLY A 23 15.44 -2.64 -12.83
C GLY A 23 15.31 -2.39 -11.32
N LYS A 24 15.42 -3.44 -10.49
CA LYS A 24 15.39 -3.28 -9.02
C LYS A 24 16.62 -2.53 -8.50
N ALA A 25 17.81 -2.82 -9.04
CA ALA A 25 19.04 -2.15 -8.66
C ALA A 25 19.01 -0.66 -9.01
N LEU A 26 18.47 -0.31 -10.18
CA LEU A 26 18.26 1.08 -10.59
C LEU A 26 17.28 1.81 -9.68
N VAL A 27 16.15 1.18 -9.32
CA VAL A 27 15.20 1.80 -8.37
C VAL A 27 15.89 2.05 -7.02
N LEU A 28 16.67 1.11 -6.51
CA LEU A 28 17.44 1.29 -5.27
C LEU A 28 18.50 2.40 -5.38
N GLN A 29 19.18 2.51 -6.53
CA GLN A 29 20.16 3.56 -6.78
C GLN A 29 19.54 4.97 -6.70
N TYR A 30 18.28 5.10 -7.10
CA TYR A 30 17.55 6.36 -7.10
C TYR A 30 16.41 6.40 -6.06
N MET A 31 16.50 5.58 -5.00
CA MET A 31 15.39 5.31 -4.09
C MET A 31 14.80 6.58 -3.45
N GLU A 32 15.65 7.54 -3.06
CA GLU A 32 15.19 8.82 -2.49
C GLU A 32 14.30 9.60 -3.47
N HIS A 33 14.69 9.66 -4.75
CA HIS A 33 13.94 10.36 -5.78
C HIS A 33 12.64 9.62 -6.11
N VAL A 34 12.70 8.28 -6.18
CA VAL A 34 11.53 7.43 -6.42
C VAL A 34 10.50 7.60 -5.31
N VAL A 35 10.93 7.55 -4.05
CA VAL A 35 10.04 7.73 -2.91
C VAL A 35 9.46 9.13 -2.88
N SER A 36 10.28 10.16 -3.08
CA SER A 36 9.78 11.55 -3.11
C SER A 36 8.73 11.73 -4.21
N TYR A 37 8.98 11.19 -5.40
CA TYR A 37 8.04 11.28 -6.52
C TYR A 37 6.73 10.52 -6.23
N TYR A 38 6.80 9.32 -5.66
CA TYR A 38 5.60 8.56 -5.32
C TYR A 38 4.78 9.23 -4.22
N ILE A 39 5.42 9.83 -3.21
CA ILE A 39 4.72 10.60 -2.16
C ILE A 39 4.07 11.84 -2.75
N GLU A 40 4.76 12.59 -3.63
CA GLU A 40 4.15 13.74 -4.30
C GLU A 40 2.93 13.30 -5.13
N ALA A 41 3.05 12.19 -5.85
CA ALA A 41 1.97 11.65 -6.69
C ALA A 41 0.73 11.22 -5.90
N THR A 42 0.83 10.91 -4.59
CA THR A 42 -0.35 10.66 -3.75
C THR A 42 -1.16 11.93 -3.48
N THR A 43 -0.68 13.10 -3.86
CA THR A 43 -1.38 14.39 -3.68
C THR A 43 -1.89 14.98 -4.99
N ALA A 44 -1.75 14.26 -6.11
CA ALA A 44 -2.15 14.75 -7.43
C ALA A 44 -3.66 15.00 -7.54
N ASP A 45 -4.06 15.99 -8.34
CA ASP A 45 -5.48 16.32 -8.58
C ASP A 45 -6.25 15.12 -9.17
N ASN A 46 -5.60 14.34 -10.03
CA ASN A 46 -6.20 13.18 -10.68
C ASN A 46 -6.15 11.94 -9.78
N HIS A 47 -7.32 11.43 -9.38
CA HIS A 47 -7.43 10.24 -8.54
C HIS A 47 -6.73 9.00 -9.12
N ALA A 48 -6.69 8.84 -10.45
CA ALA A 48 -6.00 7.71 -11.07
C ALA A 48 -4.48 7.77 -10.86
N VAL A 49 -3.91 8.97 -10.73
CA VAL A 49 -2.49 9.15 -10.39
C VAL A 49 -2.25 8.78 -8.93
N ARG A 50 -3.14 9.20 -8.01
CA ARG A 50 -3.05 8.84 -6.59
C ARG A 50 -3.20 7.34 -6.35
N GLU A 51 -4.13 6.70 -7.05
CA GLU A 51 -4.33 5.24 -7.05
C GLU A 51 -3.05 4.53 -7.51
N ALA A 52 -2.51 4.94 -8.67
CA ALA A 52 -1.27 4.38 -9.19
C ALA A 52 -0.09 4.61 -8.24
N ALA A 53 -0.01 5.76 -7.57
CA ALA A 53 1.01 6.04 -6.57
C ALA A 53 0.93 5.08 -5.39
N CYS A 54 -0.26 4.84 -4.83
CA CYS A 54 -0.46 3.87 -3.76
C CYS A 54 -0.04 2.44 -4.17
N ALA A 55 -0.42 2.02 -5.39
CA ALA A 55 -0.01 0.73 -5.93
C ALA A 55 1.52 0.63 -6.10
N CYS A 56 2.16 1.65 -6.67
CA CYS A 56 3.61 1.73 -6.81
C CYS A 56 4.34 1.71 -5.46
N ILE A 57 3.81 2.39 -4.44
CA ILE A 57 4.33 2.36 -3.08
C ILE A 57 4.25 0.94 -2.49
N ALA A 58 3.14 0.22 -2.69
CA ALA A 58 3.02 -1.18 -2.28
C ALA A 58 4.06 -2.10 -2.93
N GLU A 59 4.41 -1.83 -4.20
CA GLU A 59 5.45 -2.57 -4.91
C GLU A 59 6.85 -2.38 -4.31
N LEU A 60 7.13 -1.21 -3.71
CA LEU A 60 8.40 -1.02 -2.98
C LEU A 60 8.50 -2.04 -1.84
N ALA A 61 7.43 -2.23 -1.07
CA ALA A 61 7.42 -3.14 0.07
C ALA A 61 7.48 -4.64 -0.29
N THR A 62 7.01 -5.01 -1.48
CA THR A 62 6.85 -6.42 -1.88
C THR A 62 7.89 -6.89 -2.89
N LYS A 63 8.46 -5.98 -3.69
CA LYS A 63 9.36 -6.35 -4.79
C LYS A 63 10.81 -6.00 -4.54
N LEU A 64 11.13 -5.07 -3.65
CA LEU A 64 12.50 -4.65 -3.36
C LEU A 64 13.06 -5.33 -2.10
N PRO A 65 14.40 -5.43 -1.97
CA PRO A 65 15.03 -5.86 -0.73
C PRO A 65 14.67 -4.92 0.43
N SER A 66 14.28 -5.50 1.57
CA SER A 66 13.81 -4.74 2.74
C SER A 66 14.79 -3.66 3.19
N SER A 67 16.09 -3.94 3.19
CA SER A 67 17.14 -2.99 3.62
C SER A 67 17.15 -1.68 2.83
N GLY A 68 16.75 -1.69 1.55
CA GLY A 68 16.68 -0.49 0.73
C GLY A 68 15.43 0.36 0.97
N VAL A 69 14.38 -0.24 1.50
CA VAL A 69 13.07 0.41 1.72
C VAL A 69 12.90 0.85 3.16
N GLN A 70 13.48 0.11 4.11
CA GLN A 70 13.39 0.32 5.55
C GLN A 70 13.57 1.79 5.98
N PRO A 71 14.54 2.57 5.46
CA PRO A 71 14.71 3.98 5.85
C PRO A 71 13.53 4.88 5.50
N TYR A 72 12.68 4.47 4.57
CA TYR A 72 11.59 5.26 4.01
C TYR A 72 10.20 4.80 4.47
N VAL A 73 10.11 3.71 5.23
CA VAL A 73 8.82 3.11 5.63
C VAL A 73 7.92 4.11 6.35
N ALA A 74 8.46 4.88 7.30
CA ALA A 74 7.67 5.83 8.08
C ALA A 74 7.01 6.91 7.21
N GLN A 75 7.75 7.49 6.26
CA GLN A 75 7.21 8.52 5.36
C GLN A 75 6.23 7.94 4.33
N LEU A 76 6.50 6.73 3.83
CA LEU A 76 5.60 6.02 2.91
C LEU A 76 4.27 5.68 3.58
N LEU A 77 4.30 5.14 4.80
CA LEU A 77 3.11 4.88 5.60
C LEU A 77 2.33 6.17 5.90
N SER A 78 3.02 7.27 6.23
CA SER A 78 2.39 8.58 6.43
C SER A 78 1.64 9.05 5.18
N ALA A 79 2.24 8.93 4.00
CA ALA A 79 1.59 9.29 2.73
C ALA A 79 0.37 8.41 2.42
N LEU A 80 0.48 7.10 2.66
CA LEU A 80 -0.63 6.15 2.48
C LEU A 80 -1.78 6.44 3.45
N LEU A 81 -1.50 6.81 4.70
CA LEU A 81 -2.53 7.17 5.68
C LEU A 81 -3.42 8.32 5.20
N GLN A 82 -2.84 9.32 4.52
CA GLN A 82 -3.64 10.42 3.94
C GLN A 82 -4.59 9.92 2.85
N CYS A 83 -4.26 8.83 2.18
CA CYS A 83 -5.06 8.24 1.09
C CYS A 83 -6.22 7.36 1.58
N PHE A 84 -6.25 6.98 2.86
CA PHE A 84 -7.34 6.16 3.42
C PHE A 84 -8.69 6.87 3.44
N THR A 85 -8.69 8.20 3.49
CA THR A 85 -9.90 9.02 3.51
C THR A 85 -10.12 9.74 2.19
N ASP A 86 -9.51 9.25 1.11
CA ASP A 86 -9.68 9.82 -0.23
C ASP A 86 -11.14 9.69 -0.71
N ASP A 87 -11.65 10.72 -1.38
CA ASP A 87 -13.00 10.70 -1.97
C ASP A 87 -13.16 9.55 -2.98
N SER A 88 -12.08 9.19 -3.66
CA SER A 88 -12.03 8.15 -4.67
C SER A 88 -11.82 6.78 -4.04
N TRP A 89 -12.82 5.90 -4.15
CA TRP A 89 -12.74 4.55 -3.59
C TRP A 89 -11.56 3.70 -4.10
N PRO A 90 -11.09 3.78 -5.37
CA PRO A 90 -9.91 3.03 -5.82
C PRO A 90 -8.64 3.46 -5.08
N VAL A 91 -8.53 4.75 -4.72
CA VAL A 91 -7.39 5.27 -3.96
C VAL A 91 -7.42 4.70 -2.54
N ARG A 92 -8.59 4.71 -1.88
CA ARG A 92 -8.76 4.10 -0.55
C ARG A 92 -8.40 2.61 -0.55
N ASP A 93 -8.87 1.87 -1.57
CA ASP A 93 -8.58 0.44 -1.72
C ASP A 93 -7.07 0.20 -1.87
N ALA A 94 -6.43 0.91 -2.81
CA ALA A 94 -5.00 0.80 -3.06
C ALA A 94 -4.16 1.17 -1.83
N ALA A 95 -4.52 2.24 -1.11
CA ALA A 95 -3.85 2.65 0.12
C ALA A 95 -4.00 1.59 1.22
N CYS A 96 -5.18 1.00 1.34
CA CYS A 96 -5.47 -0.05 2.31
C CYS A 96 -4.60 -1.29 2.08
N VAL A 97 -4.55 -1.78 0.84
CA VAL A 97 -3.72 -2.91 0.45
C VAL A 97 -2.23 -2.61 0.65
N ALA A 98 -1.79 -1.41 0.25
CA ALA A 98 -0.40 -0.97 0.43
C ALA A 98 0.03 -0.99 1.89
N CYS A 99 -0.76 -0.39 2.80
CA CYS A 99 -0.45 -0.42 4.23
C CYS A 99 -0.40 -1.84 4.79
N GLY A 100 -1.29 -2.75 4.36
CA GLY A 100 -1.20 -4.15 4.72
C GLY A 100 0.14 -4.79 4.34
N HIS A 101 0.62 -4.55 3.12
CA HIS A 101 1.93 -5.03 2.69
C HIS A 101 3.10 -4.43 3.49
N PHE A 102 3.05 -3.15 3.82
CA PHE A 102 4.09 -2.55 4.67
C PHE A 102 4.10 -3.15 6.08
N VAL A 103 2.93 -3.38 6.68
CA VAL A 103 2.86 -4.04 7.99
C VAL A 103 3.44 -5.45 7.95
N GLN A 104 3.18 -6.20 6.88
CA GLN A 104 3.72 -7.55 6.70
C GLN A 104 5.24 -7.55 6.52
N SER A 105 5.76 -6.65 5.67
CA SER A 105 7.17 -6.62 5.28
C SER A 105 8.06 -5.89 6.30
N PHE A 106 7.50 -4.96 7.07
CA PHE A 106 8.21 -4.06 7.99
C PHE A 106 7.47 -3.93 9.33
N PRO A 107 7.27 -5.04 10.07
CA PRO A 107 6.44 -5.04 11.29
C PRO A 107 7.00 -4.15 12.39
N GLU A 108 8.33 -4.03 12.50
CA GLU A 108 8.99 -3.19 13.51
C GLU A 108 8.77 -1.71 13.23
N GLU A 109 8.99 -1.28 11.99
CA GLU A 109 8.81 0.10 11.54
C GLU A 109 7.33 0.51 11.57
N ALA A 110 6.44 -0.39 11.18
CA ALA A 110 4.99 -0.13 11.15
C ALA A 110 4.36 -0.10 12.56
N SER A 111 5.01 -0.67 13.57
CA SER A 111 4.45 -0.83 14.93
C SER A 111 3.96 0.49 15.54
N PHE A 112 4.67 1.59 15.30
CA PHE A 112 4.30 2.93 15.78
C PHE A 112 3.06 3.50 15.11
N THR A 113 2.78 3.08 13.87
CA THR A 113 1.65 3.55 13.05
C THR A 113 0.41 2.68 13.25
N MET A 114 0.57 1.45 13.76
CA MET A 114 -0.54 0.51 13.97
C MET A 114 -1.74 1.06 14.76
N PRO A 115 -1.58 1.86 15.83
CA PRO A 115 -2.72 2.46 16.53
C PRO A 115 -3.62 3.32 15.63
N GLN A 116 -3.05 3.94 14.58
CA GLN A 116 -3.80 4.72 13.59
C GLN A 116 -4.36 3.83 12.47
N LEU A 117 -3.61 2.80 12.05
CA LEU A 117 -4.04 1.89 10.97
C LEU A 117 -5.21 0.99 11.36
N TYR A 118 -5.26 0.50 12.60
CA TYR A 118 -6.32 -0.41 13.04
C TYR A 118 -7.73 0.18 12.80
N PRO A 119 -8.09 1.37 13.32
CA PRO A 119 -9.39 1.97 13.05
C PRO A 119 -9.70 2.08 11.55
N LEU A 120 -8.73 2.52 10.75
CA LEU A 120 -8.92 2.70 9.30
C LEU A 120 -9.19 1.38 8.56
N PHE A 121 -8.50 0.30 8.94
CA PHE A 121 -8.80 -1.03 8.40
C PHE A 121 -10.21 -1.50 8.77
N PHE A 122 -10.64 -1.24 10.01
CA PHE A 122 -11.99 -1.61 10.44
C PHE A 122 -13.09 -0.77 9.79
N ASP A 123 -12.83 0.51 9.56
CA ASP A 123 -13.77 1.39 8.84
C ASP A 123 -13.89 0.94 7.37
N ASN A 124 -12.77 0.63 6.71
CA ASN A 124 -12.78 0.12 5.33
C ASN A 124 -13.45 -1.26 5.19
N LEU A 125 -13.46 -2.10 6.23
CA LEU A 125 -14.24 -3.34 6.24
C LEU A 125 -15.76 -3.08 6.16
N GLN A 126 -16.21 -1.88 6.50
CA GLN A 126 -17.61 -1.47 6.42
C GLN A 126 -17.89 -0.53 5.23
N ASP A 127 -16.93 -0.34 4.33
CA ASP A 127 -17.12 0.51 3.16
C ASP A 127 -18.26 -0.04 2.27
N SER A 128 -19.02 0.87 1.68
CA SER A 128 -20.05 0.56 0.68
C SER A 128 -19.51 -0.24 -0.51
N ILE A 129 -18.24 -0.05 -0.87
CA ILE A 129 -17.60 -0.66 -2.04
C ILE A 129 -17.00 -2.03 -1.68
N PRO A 130 -17.43 -3.12 -2.34
CA PRO A 130 -16.94 -4.47 -2.03
C PRO A 130 -15.42 -4.65 -2.16
N SER A 131 -14.78 -3.99 -3.13
CA SER A 131 -13.33 -4.07 -3.33
C SER A 131 -12.57 -3.53 -2.12
N VAL A 132 -12.97 -2.35 -1.61
CA VAL A 132 -12.37 -1.74 -0.40
C VAL A 132 -12.51 -2.66 0.82
N ARG A 133 -13.67 -3.31 0.99
CA ARG A 133 -13.86 -4.29 2.07
C ARG A 133 -12.92 -5.49 1.93
N GLN A 134 -12.73 -5.98 0.71
CA GLN A 134 -11.79 -7.07 0.43
C GLN A 134 -10.34 -6.65 0.70
N GLY A 135 -9.93 -5.46 0.26
CA GLY A 135 -8.62 -4.88 0.54
C GLY A 135 -8.34 -4.79 2.04
N ALA A 136 -9.33 -4.34 2.82
CA ALA A 136 -9.23 -4.27 4.28
C ALA A 136 -9.11 -5.65 4.94
N ALA A 137 -9.87 -6.65 4.47
CA ALA A 137 -9.76 -8.02 4.96
C ALA A 137 -8.36 -8.61 4.69
N VAL A 138 -7.80 -8.37 3.49
CA VAL A 138 -6.43 -8.79 3.14
C VAL A 138 -5.41 -8.09 4.03
N ALA A 139 -5.53 -6.77 4.21
CA ALA A 139 -4.62 -5.99 5.03
C ALA A 139 -4.63 -6.45 6.50
N LEU A 140 -5.80 -6.75 7.08
CA LEU A 140 -5.90 -7.32 8.42
C LEU A 140 -5.30 -8.74 8.51
N GLY A 141 -5.42 -9.53 7.44
CA GLY A 141 -4.71 -10.81 7.31
C GLY A 141 -3.20 -10.63 7.39
N HIS A 142 -2.65 -9.63 6.71
CA HIS A 142 -1.23 -9.26 6.78
C HIS A 142 -0.82 -8.82 8.19
N VAL A 143 -1.64 -8.01 8.87
CA VAL A 143 -1.41 -7.60 10.26
C VAL A 143 -1.35 -8.80 11.20
N VAL A 144 -2.25 -9.76 11.04
CA VAL A 144 -2.26 -11.02 11.80
C VAL A 144 -1.01 -11.85 11.55
N GLN A 145 -0.54 -11.91 10.30
CA GLN A 145 0.71 -12.62 9.99
C GLN A 145 1.94 -11.93 10.58
N ALA A 146 1.94 -10.60 10.64
CA ALA A 146 3.05 -9.78 11.15
C ALA A 146 3.21 -9.86 12.68
N TYR A 147 2.10 -9.79 13.43
CA TYR A 147 2.13 -9.69 14.90
C TYR A 147 1.52 -10.91 15.63
N ALA A 148 1.09 -11.94 14.90
CA ALA A 148 0.58 -13.19 15.42
C ALA A 148 -0.53 -13.03 16.49
N GLY A 149 -0.35 -13.64 17.67
CA GLY A 149 -1.37 -13.77 18.71
C GLY A 149 -1.94 -12.43 19.20
N ASP A 150 -1.10 -11.39 19.30
CA ASP A 150 -1.51 -10.07 19.78
C ASP A 150 -2.45 -9.37 18.78
N ALA A 151 -2.19 -9.52 17.48
CA ALA A 151 -3.08 -9.03 16.44
C ALA A 151 -4.39 -9.83 16.41
N LEU A 152 -4.34 -11.16 16.52
CA LEU A 152 -5.56 -11.99 16.55
C LEU A 152 -6.50 -11.61 17.71
N ALA A 153 -5.94 -11.40 18.91
CA ALA A 153 -6.70 -11.00 20.08
C ALA A 153 -7.43 -9.65 19.90
N ARG A 154 -6.89 -8.76 19.06
CA ARG A 154 -7.50 -7.47 18.72
C ARG A 154 -8.49 -7.56 17.57
N VAL A 155 -8.13 -8.26 16.49
CA VAL A 155 -8.91 -8.31 15.25
C VAL A 155 -10.17 -9.16 15.41
N VAL A 156 -10.08 -10.33 16.05
CA VAL A 156 -11.21 -11.27 16.13
C VAL A 156 -12.44 -10.70 16.85
N PRO A 157 -12.31 -10.04 18.04
CA PRO A 157 -13.47 -9.46 18.70
C PRO A 157 -14.16 -8.38 17.86
N LEU A 158 -13.37 -7.51 17.22
CA LEU A 158 -13.89 -6.41 16.39
C LEU A 158 -14.62 -6.93 15.15
N LEU A 159 -14.10 -7.96 14.49
CA LEU A 159 -14.80 -8.62 13.38
C LEU A 159 -16.14 -9.22 13.84
N LYS A 160 -16.19 -9.83 15.03
CA LYS A 160 -17.43 -10.42 15.58
C LYS A 160 -18.48 -9.38 15.96
N GLU A 161 -18.08 -8.19 16.36
CA GLU A 161 -18.99 -7.08 16.67
C GLU A 161 -19.55 -6.46 15.38
N ARG A 162 -18.71 -6.28 14.36
CA ARG A 162 -19.05 -5.54 13.13
C ARG A 162 -19.71 -6.39 12.04
N LEU A 163 -19.70 -7.72 12.17
CA LEU A 163 -20.33 -8.68 11.23
C LEU A 163 -21.66 -9.28 11.76
N GLN A 164 -22.17 -8.81 12.89
CA GLN A 164 -23.54 -9.08 13.37
C GLN A 164 -24.52 -8.08 12.76
#